data_AF-A0A8T6NKQ3-F1
#
_entry.id   AF-A0A8T6NKQ3-F1
#
_cell.length_a   1.000
_cell.length_b   1.000
_cell.length_c   1.000
_cell.angle_alpha   90.00
_cell.angle_beta   90.00
_cell.angle_gamma   90.00
#
_symmetry.space_group_name_H-M   'P 1'
#
loop_
_entity.id
_entity.type
_entity.pdbx_description
1 polymer ?
#
loop_
_entity_poly.entity_id
_entity_poly.type
_entity_poly.pdbx_seq_one_letter_code
_entity_poly.pdbx_strand_id
1 'polypeptide(L)' 'MGTQMDIEIILAYSLAGLTLAVIEGIKPGPLLTMVVRETLSGDLRAGIWTAAAPIFTDGPLIVV' A
#
# COMPACT_ATOMS: atom_id res chain seq x y z
N MET A 1 6.03 -10.57 -36.71
CA MET A 1 7.09 -10.71 -35.68
C MET A 1 7.00 -9.63 -34.59
N GLY A 2 6.37 -8.46 -34.82
CA GLY A 2 6.18 -7.44 -33.77
C GLY A 2 5.10 -7.79 -32.72
N THR A 3 3.94 -8.26 -33.15
CA THR A 3 2.79 -8.53 -32.25
C THR A 3 3.03 -9.60 -31.20
N GLN A 4 3.84 -10.62 -31.51
CA GLN A 4 4.22 -11.67 -30.55
C GLN A 4 5.05 -11.09 -29.39
N MET A 5 6.02 -10.23 -29.73
CA MET A 5 6.90 -9.58 -28.76
C MET A 5 6.12 -8.59 -27.88
N ASP A 6 5.15 -7.86 -28.45
CA ASP A 6 4.29 -6.95 -27.69
C ASP A 6 3.45 -7.70 -26.64
N ILE A 7 2.89 -8.86 -26.99
CA ILE A 7 2.10 -9.68 -26.07
C ILE A 7 2.96 -10.23 -24.92
N GLU A 8 4.17 -10.69 -25.21
CA GLU A 8 5.09 -11.19 -24.18
C GLU A 8 5.46 -10.10 -23.18
N ILE A 9 5.71 -8.88 -23.66
CA ILE A 9 6.00 -7.71 -22.82
C ILE A 9 4.80 -7.35 -21.93
N ILE A 10 3.59 -7.32 -22.51
CA ILE A 10 2.35 -7.04 -21.77
C ILE A 10 2.15 -8.07 -20.66
N LEU A 11 2.30 -9.36 -20.97
CA LEU A 11 2.14 -10.44 -20.00
C LEU A 11 3.19 -10.35 -18.89
N ALA A 12 4.46 -10.08 -19.23
CA ALA A 12 5.53 -9.94 -18.26
C ALA A 12 5.27 -8.79 -17.28
N TYR A 13 4.89 -7.60 -17.77
CA TYR A 13 4.59 -6.47 -16.91
C TYR A 13 3.30 -6.64 -16.12
N SER A 14 2.28 -7.27 -16.69
CA SER A 14 1.04 -7.57 -15.97
C SER A 14 1.30 -8.54 -14.82
N LEU A 15 2.10 -9.58 -15.05
CA LEU A 15 2.49 -10.53 -14.00
C LEU A 15 3.33 -9.86 -12.91
N ALA A 16 4.30 -9.01 -13.29
CA ALA A 16 5.10 -8.25 -12.34
C ALA A 16 4.22 -7.32 -11.49
N GLY A 17 3.31 -6.57 -12.13
CA GLY A 17 2.36 -5.70 -11.45
C GLY A 17 1.43 -6.44 -10.50
N LEU A 18 0.88 -7.58 -10.91
CA LEU A 18 0.05 -8.43 -10.05
C LEU A 18 0.83 -8.96 -8.84
N THR A 19 2.08 -9.39 -9.07
CA THR A 19 2.94 -9.90 -7.99
C THR A 19 3.22 -8.80 -6.96
N LEU A 20 3.55 -7.59 -7.41
CA LEU A 20 3.77 -6.43 -6.54
C LEU A 20 2.49 -6.03 -5.80
N ALA A 21 1.34 -6.01 -6.48
CA ALA A 21 0.05 -5.69 -5.86
C ALA A 21 -0.31 -6.69 -4.74
N VAL A 22 -0.07 -7.98 -4.94
CA VAL A 22 -0.31 -9.00 -3.92
C VAL A 22 0.65 -8.84 -2.74
N ILE A 23 1.95 -8.67 -2.98
CA ILE A 23 2.94 -8.55 -1.91
C ILE A 23 2.71 -7.29 -1.08
N GLU A 24 2.56 -6.14 -1.73
CA GLU A 24 2.34 -4.86 -1.06
C GLU A 24 0.95 -4.76 -0.42
N GLY A 25 -0.05 -5.45 -0.96
CA GLY A 25 -1.39 -5.52 -0.38
C GLY A 25 -1.47 -6.35 0.91
N ILE A 26 -0.62 -7.38 1.05
CA ILE A 26 -0.56 -8.21 2.27
C ILE A 26 0.33 -7.56 3.33
N LYS A 27 1.41 -6.89 2.92
CA LYS A 27 2.37 -6.29 3.84
C LYS A 27 1.72 -5.11 4.56
N PRO A 28 1.77 -5.04 5.90
CA PRO A 28 1.33 -3.85 6.60
C PRO A 28 2.22 -2.68 6.17
N GLY A 29 1.59 -1.64 5.62
CA GLY A 29 2.29 -0.42 5.25
C GLY A 29 2.95 0.25 6.47
N PRO A 30 3.82 1.26 6.25
CA PRO A 30 4.50 1.97 7.34
C PRO A 30 3.55 2.53 8.41
N LEU A 31 2.42 3.12 7.98
CA LEU A 31 1.41 3.69 8.88
C LEU A 31 0.68 2.59 9.67
N LEU A 32 0.21 1.53 9.02
CA LEU A 32 -0.46 0.41 9.69
C LEU A 32 0.47 -0.29 10.69
N THR A 33 1.74 -0.44 10.33
CA THR A 33 2.76 -0.97 11.24
C THR A 33 2.89 -0.10 12.50
N MET A 34 2.90 1.22 12.35
CA MET A 34 2.93 2.14 13.50
C MET A 34 1.65 2.07 14.33
N VAL A 35 0.47 1.98 13.72
CA VAL A 35 -0.80 1.82 14.44
C VAL A 35 -0.79 0.54 15.28
N VAL A 36 -0.35 -0.57 14.71
CA VAL A 36 -0.23 -1.86 15.43
C VAL A 36 0.78 -1.75 16.57
N ARG A 37 1.96 -1.20 16.31
CA ARG A 37 3.00 -1.00 17.33
C ARG A 37 2.47 -0.19 18.51
N GLU A 38 1.81 0.92 18.24
CA GLU A 38 1.37 1.84 19.28
C GLU A 38 0.19 1.28 20.08
N THR A 39 -0.70 0.54 19.41
CA THR A 39 -1.78 -0.22 20.05
C THR A 39 -1.22 -1.27 21.01
N LEU A 40 -0.18 -2.01 20.60
CA LEU A 40 0.47 -3.02 21.44
C LEU A 40 1.32 -2.40 22.57
N SER A 41 1.87 -1.21 22.36
CA SER A 41 2.68 -0.49 23.36
C SER A 41 1.84 0.14 24.48
N GLY A 42 0.51 0.17 24.32
CA GLY A 42 -0.43 0.70 25.33
C GLY A 42 -0.57 2.23 25.33
N ASP A 43 0.07 2.95 24.41
CA ASP A 43 -0.08 4.40 24.26
C ASP A 43 -1.28 4.71 23.35
N LEU A 44 -2.47 4.73 23.96
CA LEU A 44 -3.72 5.02 23.26
C LEU A 44 -3.69 6.39 22.57
N ARG A 45 -3.00 7.39 23.13
CA ARG A 45 -2.96 8.73 22.57
C ARG A 45 -2.17 8.73 21.28
N ALA A 46 -0.96 8.18 21.30
CA ALA A 46 -0.14 8.07 20.10
C ALA A 46 -0.79 7.13 19.06
N GLY A 47 -1.48 6.07 19.49
CA GLY A 47 -2.23 5.18 18.60
C GLY A 47 -3.35 5.90 17.84
N ILE A 48 -4.15 6.72 18.53
CA ILE A 48 -5.22 7.51 17.90
C ILE A 48 -4.65 8.49 16.87
N TRP A 49 -3.58 9.21 17.22
CA TRP A 49 -2.95 10.17 16.28
C TRP A 49 -2.36 9.46 15.06
N THR A 50 -1.74 8.29 15.25
CA THR A 50 -1.19 7.51 14.15
C THR A 50 -2.29 6.96 13.24
N ALA A 51 -3.40 6.48 13.80
CA ALA A 51 -4.54 5.98 13.04
C ALA A 51 -5.30 7.10 12.30
N ALA A 52 -5.25 8.34 12.80
CA ALA A 52 -5.88 9.50 12.18
C ALA A 52 -5.02 10.13 11.06
N ALA A 53 -3.74 9.79 10.94
CA ALA A 53 -2.84 10.35 9.93
C ALA A 53 -3.38 10.26 8.48
N PRO A 54 -3.99 9.14 8.03
CA PRO A 54 -4.56 9.02 6.68
C PRO A 54 -5.66 10.04 6.36
N ILE A 55 -6.39 10.55 7.35
CA ILE A 55 -7.44 11.56 7.13
C ILE A 55 -6.83 12.84 6.54
N PHE A 56 -5.63 13.20 7.01
CA PHE A 56 -4.94 14.41 6.59
C PHE A 56 -4.02 14.19 5.39
N THR A 57 -3.46 13.00 5.22
CA THR A 57 -2.54 12.68 4.11
C THR A 57 -3.26 12.13 2.88
N ASP A 58 -4.19 11.21 3.07
CA ASP A 58 -4.84 10.47 1.98
C ASP A 58 -6.16 11.11 1.57
N GLY A 59 -6.80 11.89 2.46
CA GLY A 59 -7.97 12.69 2.15
C GLY A 59 -7.77 13.60 0.92
N PRO A 60 -6.70 14.40 0.86
CA PRO A 60 -6.35 15.17 -0.34
C PRO A 60 -6.03 14.30 -1.56
N LEU A 61 -5.41 13.12 -1.36
CA LEU A 61 -5.02 12.21 -2.44
C LEU A 61 -6.21 11.59 -3.17
N ILE A 62 -7.36 11.43 -2.50
CA ILE A 62 -8.58 10.89 -3.10
C ILE A 62 -9.39 11.97 -3.84
N VAL A 63 -9.30 13.22 -3.39
CA VAL A 63 -10.12 14.33 -3.89
C VAL A 63 -9.49 15.03 -5.10
N VAL A 64 -8.16 15.00 -5.23
CA VAL A 64 -7.38 15.71 -6.26
C VAL A 64 -6.77 14.72 -7.23
#